data_AF-A0A9J6AEZ9-F1
#
_entry.id   AF-A0A9J6AEZ9-F1
#
_cell.length_a   1.000
_cell.length_b   1.000
_cell.length_c   1.000
_cell.angle_alpha   90.00
_cell.angle_beta   90.00
_cell.angle_gamma   90.00
#
_symmetry.space_group_name_H-M   'P 1'
#
loop_
_entity.id
_entity.type
_entity.pdbx_description
1 polymer ?
#
loop_
_entity_poly.entity_id
_entity_poly.type
_entity_poly.pdbx_seq_one_letter_code
_entity_poly.pdbx_strand_id
1 'polypeptide(L)'
;MTIASRALFLFQKSIAIASTVTTTQKPQSWRIQFKQTQLVSQISSILLQRQTNQWPSLLKNLKLCSSQFTPSLFLQILHNTRTNPQVSLRFFDYAKDNFEFQPDAKVLCTLVYILLGSGLSKPAKPILDSLIQTYPPAQIVGFLIQSLKAGDIHIQSSVLSSVLECYCNKAQFLMVLANIKMPK
;
A
#
# COMPACT_ATOMS: atom_id res chain seq x y z
N MET A 1 -56.31 -17.55 28.61
CA MET A 1 -57.33 -17.01 27.69
C MET A 1 -57.61 -15.57 28.14
N THR A 2 -57.48 -14.50 27.34
CA THR A 2 -56.98 -14.37 25.96
C THR A 2 -56.36 -12.96 25.75
N ILE A 3 -55.52 -12.82 24.72
CA ILE A 3 -54.64 -11.68 24.36
C ILE A 3 -55.37 -10.35 24.09
N ALA A 4 -54.79 -9.20 24.55
CA ALA A 4 -54.61 -7.91 23.82
C ALA A 4 -54.46 -6.70 24.78
N SER A 5 -53.91 -5.51 24.42
CA SER A 5 -52.72 -5.15 23.62
C SER A 5 -52.48 -3.62 23.69
N ARG A 6 -51.22 -3.14 23.66
CA ARG A 6 -50.76 -1.79 23.21
C ARG A 6 -51.27 -0.48 23.89
N ALA A 7 -50.55 -0.06 24.94
CA ALA A 7 -49.67 1.14 25.03
C ALA A 7 -50.04 2.56 24.46
N LEU A 8 -49.42 3.57 25.10
CA LEU A 8 -49.27 5.02 24.77
C LEU A 8 -50.50 5.91 25.04
N PHE A 9 -50.38 7.16 25.52
CA PHE A 9 -49.23 8.05 25.83
C PHE A 9 -49.44 8.77 27.18
N LEU A 10 -48.40 9.40 27.76
CA LEU A 10 -48.43 10.84 28.10
C LEU A 10 -47.04 11.43 28.42
N PHE A 11 -46.94 12.75 28.29
CA PHE A 11 -45.74 13.60 28.31
C PHE A 11 -45.23 13.97 29.73
N GLN A 12 -43.92 14.20 29.91
CA GLN A 12 -43.43 15.41 30.62
C GLN A 12 -41.95 15.78 30.31
N LYS A 13 -41.67 17.09 30.39
CA LYS A 13 -40.37 17.81 30.45
C LYS A 13 -39.42 17.26 31.54
N SER A 14 -38.09 17.50 31.56
CA SER A 14 -37.17 18.28 30.70
C SER A 14 -35.74 17.65 30.81
N ILE A 15 -34.54 18.23 30.59
CA ILE A 15 -33.99 19.61 30.48
C ILE A 15 -32.86 19.59 29.41
N ALA A 16 -32.50 20.75 28.82
CA ALA A 16 -31.37 20.88 27.88
C ALA A 16 -30.15 21.55 28.53
N ILE A 17 -28.96 20.97 28.35
CA ILE A 17 -27.66 21.59 28.68
C ILE A 17 -27.01 22.05 27.38
N ALA A 18 -26.81 23.36 27.22
CA ALA A 18 -26.23 23.96 26.02
C ALA A 18 -24.70 23.79 25.99
N SER A 19 -24.22 22.62 25.58
CA SER A 19 -22.80 22.43 25.28
C SER A 19 -22.39 23.28 24.07
N THR A 20 -21.64 24.35 24.31
CA THR A 20 -21.10 25.23 23.26
C THR A 20 -20.02 24.51 22.46
N VAL A 21 -20.43 23.76 21.43
CA VAL A 21 -19.52 23.08 20.50
C VAL A 21 -18.76 24.14 19.69
N THR A 22 -17.49 24.35 20.02
CA THR A 22 -16.57 25.20 19.25
C THR A 22 -16.27 24.58 17.89
N THR A 23 -17.05 24.97 16.89
CA THR A 23 -17.02 24.44 15.51
C THR A 23 -15.84 24.96 14.68
N THR A 24 -14.61 24.66 15.11
CA THR A 24 -13.38 25.01 14.39
C THR A 24 -12.83 23.85 13.53
N GLN A 25 -12.47 24.17 12.29
CA GLN A 25 -11.63 23.36 11.38
C GLN A 25 -12.10 21.94 11.00
N LYS A 26 -13.15 21.85 10.18
CA LYS A 26 -13.48 20.63 9.39
C LYS A 26 -13.66 20.81 7.85
N PRO A 27 -13.87 22.02 7.26
CA PRO A 27 -14.03 22.16 5.81
C PRO A 27 -12.78 21.92 4.93
N GLN A 28 -11.58 22.09 5.48
CA GLN A 28 -10.34 22.06 4.68
C GLN A 28 -9.91 20.63 4.30
N SER A 29 -9.97 19.71 5.27
CA SER A 29 -9.39 18.36 5.15
C SER A 29 -10.15 17.46 4.17
N TRP A 30 -11.49 17.49 4.17
CA TRP A 30 -12.27 16.67 3.24
C TRP A 30 -12.02 17.07 1.77
N ARG A 31 -11.76 18.35 1.49
CA ARG A 31 -11.45 18.83 0.13
C ARG A 31 -10.10 18.32 -0.36
N ILE A 32 -9.11 18.23 0.53
CA ILE A 32 -7.78 17.66 0.21
C ILE A 32 -7.92 16.15 -0.01
N GLN A 33 -8.60 15.44 0.89
CA GLN A 33 -8.87 14.01 0.76
C GLN A 33 -9.66 13.68 -0.51
N PHE A 34 -10.70 14.46 -0.85
CA PHE A 34 -11.47 14.27 -2.09
C PHE A 34 -10.60 14.42 -3.33
N LYS A 35 -9.76 15.47 -3.40
CA LYS A 35 -8.80 15.66 -4.50
C LYS A 35 -7.79 14.51 -4.61
N GLN A 36 -7.28 14.02 -3.47
CA GLN A 36 -6.38 12.86 -3.44
C GLN A 36 -7.08 11.58 -3.96
N THR A 37 -8.28 11.27 -3.47
CA THR A 37 -9.07 10.11 -3.93
C THR A 37 -9.42 10.22 -5.41
N GLN A 38 -9.78 11.41 -5.90
CA GLN A 38 -10.03 11.66 -7.31
C GLN A 38 -8.76 11.43 -8.16
N LEU A 39 -7.61 11.96 -7.73
CA LEU A 39 -6.33 11.81 -8.42
C LEU A 39 -5.88 10.34 -8.46
N VAL A 40 -5.97 9.63 -7.34
CA VAL A 40 -5.72 8.19 -7.24
C VAL A 40 -6.64 7.43 -8.21
N SER A 41 -7.93 7.75 -8.25
CA SER A 41 -8.91 7.12 -9.14
C SER A 41 -8.57 7.36 -10.62
N GLN A 42 -8.24 8.59 -10.99
CA GLN A 42 -7.83 8.95 -12.36
C GLN A 42 -6.55 8.21 -12.80
N ILE A 43 -5.51 8.21 -11.97
CA ILE A 43 -4.26 7.49 -12.27
C ILE A 43 -4.51 5.98 -12.33
N SER A 44 -5.25 5.40 -11.37
CA SER A 44 -5.59 3.97 -11.36
C SER A 44 -6.36 3.56 -12.63
N SER A 45 -7.33 4.38 -13.05
CA SER A 45 -8.13 4.14 -14.26
C SER A 45 -7.29 4.18 -15.53
N ILE A 46 -6.40 5.17 -15.67
CA ILE A 46 -5.44 5.27 -16.79
C ILE A 46 -4.50 4.07 -16.84
N LEU A 47 -3.98 3.64 -15.69
CA LEU A 47 -3.08 2.48 -15.60
C LEU A 47 -3.78 1.15 -15.94
N LEU A 48 -5.05 1.01 -15.56
CA LEU A 48 -5.87 -0.18 -15.82
C LEU A 48 -6.55 -0.18 -17.20
N GLN A 49 -6.37 0.87 -18.02
CA GLN A 49 -7.07 1.00 -19.30
C GLN A 49 -6.54 -0.02 -20.34
N ARG A 50 -7.41 -0.98 -20.69
CA ARG A 50 -7.14 -2.25 -21.39
C ARG A 50 -6.38 -2.20 -22.73
N GLN A 51 -6.17 -1.02 -23.30
CA GLN A 51 -5.58 -0.79 -24.62
C GLN A 51 -4.28 0.04 -24.59
N THR A 52 -3.88 0.58 -23.43
CA THR A 52 -2.91 1.68 -23.39
C THR A 52 -1.53 1.27 -22.90
N ASN A 53 -0.70 0.70 -23.79
CA ASN A 53 0.77 0.83 -23.65
C ASN A 53 1.24 2.30 -23.67
N GLN A 54 0.33 3.22 -24.04
CA GLN A 54 0.49 4.68 -24.08
C GLN A 54 0.09 5.39 -22.77
N TRP A 55 -0.21 4.69 -21.67
CA TRP A 55 -0.55 5.36 -20.40
C TRP A 55 0.46 6.45 -19.93
N PRO A 56 1.77 6.41 -20.25
CA PRO A 56 2.69 7.50 -19.89
C PRO A 56 2.30 8.87 -20.49
N SER A 57 1.76 8.93 -21.71
CA SER A 57 1.31 10.21 -22.29
C SER A 57 0.01 10.70 -21.64
N LEU A 58 -0.89 9.79 -21.27
CA LEU A 58 -2.10 10.11 -20.51
C LEU A 58 -1.77 10.68 -19.12
N LEU A 59 -0.75 10.17 -18.44
CA LEU A 59 -0.27 10.75 -17.18
C LEU A 59 0.39 12.13 -17.36
N LYS A 60 1.09 12.38 -18.47
CA LYS A 60 1.64 13.71 -18.79
C LYS A 60 0.52 14.75 -18.99
N ASN A 61 -0.61 14.35 -19.58
CA ASN A 61 -1.78 15.22 -19.74
C ASN A 61 -2.42 15.65 -18.40
N LEU A 62 -2.23 14.90 -17.31
CA LEU A 62 -2.70 15.27 -15.97
C LEU A 62 -1.86 16.40 -15.31
N LYS A 63 -0.72 16.79 -15.91
CA LYS A 63 0.20 17.83 -15.39
C LYS A 63 0.61 17.59 -13.93
N LEU A 64 0.98 16.33 -13.64
CA LEU A 64 1.38 15.89 -12.31
C LEU A 64 2.69 16.53 -11.87
N CYS A 65 2.80 16.89 -10.59
CA CYS A 65 4.01 17.43 -9.98
C CYS A 65 4.65 16.42 -9.02
N SER A 66 5.97 16.38 -8.92
CA SER A 66 6.72 15.50 -8.00
C SER A 66 6.21 15.58 -6.54
N SER A 67 5.84 16.78 -6.09
CA SER A 67 5.27 17.03 -4.75
C SER A 67 3.91 16.37 -4.48
N GLN A 68 3.22 15.86 -5.50
CA GLN A 68 1.98 15.09 -5.35
C GLN A 68 2.27 13.59 -5.09
N PHE A 69 3.44 13.10 -5.50
CA PHE A 69 3.86 11.71 -5.38
C PHE A 69 4.37 11.37 -3.97
N THR A 70 3.48 11.46 -3.00
CA THR A 70 3.73 10.97 -1.64
C THR A 70 3.65 9.44 -1.57
N PRO A 71 4.41 8.76 -0.69
CA PRO A 71 4.30 7.30 -0.51
C PRO A 71 2.89 6.83 -0.18
N SER A 72 2.09 7.62 0.54
CA SER A 72 0.70 7.29 0.87
C SER A 72 -0.23 7.32 -0.34
N LEU A 73 -0.08 8.30 -1.25
CA LEU A 73 -0.79 8.32 -2.54
C LEU A 73 -0.33 7.14 -3.43
N PHE A 74 0.97 6.84 -3.45
CA PHE A 74 1.48 5.73 -4.24
C PHE A 74 0.97 4.36 -3.76
N LEU A 75 0.89 4.14 -2.44
CA LEU A 75 0.28 2.95 -1.84
C LEU A 75 -1.20 2.78 -2.22
N GLN A 76 -1.95 3.88 -2.30
CA GLN A 76 -3.36 3.84 -2.72
C GLN A 76 -3.51 3.45 -4.20
N ILE A 77 -2.60 3.87 -5.07
CA ILE A 77 -2.58 3.44 -6.48
C ILE A 77 -2.18 1.96 -6.58
N LEU A 78 -1.10 1.53 -5.90
CA LEU A 78 -0.69 0.11 -5.85
C LEU A 78 -1.81 -0.82 -5.38
N HIS A 79 -2.59 -0.40 -4.37
CA HIS A 79 -3.75 -1.16 -3.91
C HIS A 79 -4.79 -1.36 -5.03
N ASN A 80 -5.04 -0.34 -5.84
CA ASN A 80 -6.02 -0.41 -6.92
C ASN A 80 -5.48 -1.16 -8.15
N THR A 81 -4.18 -1.04 -8.44
CA THR A 81 -3.53 -1.71 -9.58
C THR A 81 -3.03 -3.12 -9.26
N ARG A 82 -3.21 -3.63 -8.04
CA ARG A 82 -2.71 -4.94 -7.58
C ARG A 82 -3.12 -6.14 -8.45
N THR A 83 -4.26 -6.05 -9.13
CA THR A 83 -4.74 -7.08 -10.09
C THR A 83 -3.95 -7.08 -11.41
N ASN A 84 -3.13 -6.06 -11.66
CA ASN A 84 -2.22 -5.94 -12.80
C ASN A 84 -0.79 -5.65 -12.30
N PRO A 85 -0.08 -6.67 -11.78
CA PRO A 85 1.25 -6.50 -11.17
C PRO A 85 2.30 -5.87 -12.09
N GLN A 86 2.29 -6.25 -13.38
CA GLN A 86 3.20 -5.70 -14.40
C GLN A 86 2.97 -4.20 -14.64
N VAL A 87 1.72 -3.73 -14.54
CA VAL A 87 1.40 -2.30 -14.61
C VAL A 87 1.88 -1.59 -13.35
N SER A 88 1.66 -2.19 -12.18
CA SER A 88 2.11 -1.66 -10.89
C SER A 88 3.63 -1.45 -10.84
N LEU A 89 4.41 -2.39 -11.40
CA LEU A 89 5.86 -2.27 -11.54
C LEU A 89 6.27 -1.19 -12.55
N ARG A 90 5.76 -1.24 -13.79
CA ARG A 90 6.10 -0.23 -14.82
C ARG A 90 5.72 1.19 -14.40
N PHE A 91 4.69 1.35 -13.57
CA PHE A 91 4.31 2.63 -12.97
C PHE A 91 5.28 3.08 -11.87
N PHE A 92 5.79 2.15 -11.05
CA PHE A 92 6.83 2.43 -10.05
C PHE A 92 8.15 2.89 -10.68
N ASP A 93 8.61 2.19 -11.72
CA ASP A 93 9.82 2.58 -12.44
C ASP A 93 9.63 3.97 -13.11
N TYR A 94 8.53 4.15 -13.84
CA TYR A 94 8.17 5.45 -14.43
C TYR A 94 8.09 6.59 -13.40
N ALA A 95 7.55 6.33 -12.21
CA ALA A 95 7.40 7.35 -11.17
C ALA A 95 8.75 7.79 -10.58
N LYS A 96 9.71 6.86 -10.41
CA LYS A 96 11.09 7.21 -10.05
C LYS A 96 11.73 8.08 -11.14
N ASP A 97 11.59 7.65 -12.40
CA ASP A 97 12.25 8.27 -13.55
C ASP A 97 11.66 9.63 -13.96
N ASN A 98 10.37 9.89 -13.67
CA ASN A 98 9.64 11.08 -14.18
C ASN A 98 9.11 12.00 -13.08
N PHE A 99 9.04 11.57 -11.81
CA PHE A 99 8.52 12.35 -10.68
C PHE A 99 9.49 12.40 -9.48
N GLU A 100 10.75 12.02 -9.68
CA GLU A 100 11.80 11.95 -8.63
C GLU A 100 11.39 11.10 -7.40
N PHE A 101 10.42 10.20 -7.59
CA PHE A 101 9.69 9.56 -6.50
C PHE A 101 10.62 8.72 -5.62
N GLN A 102 10.68 9.07 -4.32
CA GLN A 102 11.42 8.33 -3.31
C GLN A 102 10.47 7.37 -2.57
N PRO A 103 10.47 6.06 -2.89
CA PRO A 103 9.60 5.09 -2.24
C PRO A 103 10.10 4.78 -0.83
N ASP A 104 9.20 4.79 0.15
CA ASP A 104 9.51 4.28 1.49
C ASP A 104 9.55 2.74 1.51
N ALA A 105 10.05 2.19 2.61
CA ALA A 105 10.10 0.74 2.82
C ALA A 105 8.73 0.04 2.68
N LYS A 106 7.62 0.74 2.95
CA LYS A 106 6.27 0.19 2.88
C LYS A 106 5.75 0.14 1.44
N VAL A 107 6.06 1.13 0.61
CA VAL A 107 5.83 1.10 -0.85
C VAL A 107 6.58 -0.09 -1.45
N LEU A 108 7.87 -0.23 -1.13
CA LEU A 108 8.71 -1.33 -1.62
C LEU A 108 8.17 -2.69 -1.18
N CYS A 109 7.83 -2.88 0.11
CA CYS A 109 7.23 -4.13 0.61
C CYS A 109 5.88 -4.43 -0.05
N THR A 110 5.05 -3.40 -0.30
CA THR A 110 3.75 -3.58 -0.98
C THR A 110 3.92 -4.00 -2.44
N LEU A 111 4.89 -3.44 -3.15
CA LEU A 111 5.21 -3.83 -4.53
C LEU A 111 5.79 -5.25 -4.58
N VAL A 112 6.70 -5.61 -3.68
CA VAL A 112 7.23 -6.98 -3.55
C VAL A 112 6.11 -7.98 -3.25
N TYR A 113 5.16 -7.65 -2.37
CA TYR A 113 3.98 -8.47 -2.12
C TYR A 113 3.13 -8.68 -3.38
N ILE A 114 2.81 -7.62 -4.12
CA ILE A 114 2.03 -7.68 -5.37
C ILE A 114 2.72 -8.55 -6.43
N LEU A 115 4.05 -8.43 -6.55
CA LEU A 115 4.83 -9.19 -7.54
C LEU A 115 4.97 -10.67 -7.15
N LEU A 116 5.49 -10.97 -5.95
CA LEU A 116 5.68 -12.35 -5.47
C LEU A 116 4.34 -13.10 -5.38
N GLY A 117 3.31 -12.44 -4.86
CA GLY A 117 1.97 -13.00 -4.75
C GLY A 117 1.28 -13.29 -6.09
N SER A 118 1.87 -12.83 -7.19
CA SER A 118 1.42 -13.10 -8.57
C SER A 118 2.43 -13.93 -9.37
N GLY A 119 3.36 -14.61 -8.69
CA GLY A 119 4.39 -15.46 -9.32
C GLY A 119 5.54 -14.71 -10.00
N LEU A 120 5.59 -13.38 -9.91
CA LEU A 120 6.61 -12.54 -10.56
C LEU A 120 7.88 -12.41 -9.71
N SER A 121 8.49 -13.55 -9.36
CA SER A 121 9.70 -13.62 -8.55
C SER A 121 10.91 -12.91 -9.17
N LYS A 122 11.11 -13.08 -10.49
CA LYS A 122 12.23 -12.47 -11.24
C LYS A 122 12.32 -10.94 -11.07
N PRO A 123 11.26 -10.14 -11.33
CA PRO A 123 11.30 -8.69 -11.10
C PRO A 123 11.15 -8.29 -9.61
N ALA A 124 10.54 -9.13 -8.76
CA ALA A 124 10.49 -8.85 -7.33
C ALA A 124 11.87 -8.89 -6.67
N LYS A 125 12.74 -9.80 -7.12
CA LYS A 125 14.04 -10.08 -6.51
C LYS A 125 14.92 -8.84 -6.25
N PRO A 126 15.26 -7.97 -7.23
CA PRO A 126 16.14 -6.82 -6.96
C PRO A 126 15.55 -5.84 -5.92
N ILE A 127 14.23 -5.72 -5.84
CA ILE A 127 13.54 -4.88 -4.85
C ILE A 127 13.63 -5.53 -3.46
N LEU A 128 13.44 -6.84 -3.38
CA LEU A 128 13.56 -7.62 -2.14
C LEU A 128 15.02 -7.68 -1.64
N ASP A 129 15.99 -7.89 -2.53
CA ASP A 129 17.42 -7.89 -2.18
C ASP A 129 17.84 -6.53 -1.60
N SER A 130 17.39 -5.41 -2.20
CA SER A 130 17.61 -4.05 -1.68
C SER A 130 16.97 -3.85 -0.31
N LEU A 131 15.73 -4.31 -0.10
CA LEU A 131 15.06 -4.25 1.20
C LEU A 131 15.82 -5.06 2.27
N ILE A 132 16.24 -6.28 1.93
CA ILE A 132 16.96 -7.20 2.82
C ILE A 132 18.39 -6.72 3.13
N GLN A 133 18.99 -5.90 2.28
CA GLN A 133 20.23 -5.19 2.59
C GLN A 133 20.02 -4.02 3.57
N THR A 134 18.90 -3.31 3.45
CA THR A 134 18.65 -2.02 4.13
C THR A 134 17.94 -2.15 5.49
N TYR A 135 17.02 -3.10 5.64
CA TYR A 135 16.10 -3.18 6.80
C TYR A 135 16.25 -4.52 7.56
N PRO A 136 15.92 -4.57 8.87
CA PRO A 136 15.89 -5.81 9.64
C PRO A 136 14.63 -6.65 9.34
N PRO A 137 14.67 -7.99 9.55
CA PRO A 137 13.56 -8.89 9.21
C PRO A 137 12.21 -8.50 9.80
N ALA A 138 12.18 -8.15 11.10
CA ALA A 138 10.95 -7.78 11.80
C ALA A 138 10.26 -6.54 11.19
N GLN A 139 11.02 -5.60 10.63
CA GLN A 139 10.46 -4.39 10.02
C GLN A 139 9.87 -4.70 8.64
N ILE A 140 10.53 -5.51 7.81
CA ILE A 140 9.97 -5.99 6.53
C ILE A 140 8.69 -6.79 6.79
N VAL A 141 8.72 -7.76 7.71
CA VAL A 141 7.54 -8.58 8.07
C VAL A 141 6.41 -7.70 8.59
N GLY A 142 6.70 -6.69 9.42
CA GLY A 142 5.71 -5.72 9.89
C GLY A 142 5.07 -4.88 8.78
N PHE A 143 5.85 -4.43 7.78
CA PHE A 143 5.29 -3.73 6.62
C PHE A 143 4.49 -4.65 5.70
N LEU A 144 4.98 -5.87 5.44
CA LEU A 144 4.23 -6.87 4.69
C LEU A 144 2.88 -7.15 5.36
N ILE A 145 2.84 -7.48 6.66
CA ILE A 145 1.59 -7.74 7.40
C ILE A 145 0.60 -6.56 7.31
N GLN A 146 1.07 -5.31 7.20
CA GLN A 146 0.18 -4.17 6.94
C GLN A 146 -0.40 -4.16 5.51
N SER A 147 0.38 -4.56 4.51
CA SER A 147 -0.05 -4.69 3.10
C SER A 147 -0.90 -5.95 2.86
N LEU A 148 -0.70 -7.01 3.66
CA LEU A 148 -1.43 -8.29 3.60
C LEU A 148 -2.89 -8.20 4.05
N LYS A 149 -3.32 -7.11 4.70
CA LYS A 149 -4.65 -6.94 5.34
C LYS A 149 -5.89 -7.08 4.41
N ALA A 150 -5.70 -7.23 3.10
CA ALA A 150 -6.76 -7.45 2.13
C ALA A 150 -6.44 -8.58 1.12
N GLY A 151 -5.60 -9.55 1.50
CA GLY A 151 -5.08 -10.61 0.63
C GLY A 151 -5.32 -12.04 1.13
N ASP A 152 -5.39 -12.98 0.18
CA ASP A 152 -5.57 -14.42 0.41
C ASP A 152 -4.43 -15.04 1.25
N ILE A 153 -4.78 -15.87 2.23
CA ILE A 153 -3.88 -16.54 3.19
C ILE A 153 -2.75 -17.31 2.50
N HIS A 154 -3.02 -18.00 1.39
CA HIS A 154 -2.01 -18.74 0.63
C HIS A 154 -0.99 -17.81 -0.04
N ILE A 155 -1.45 -16.63 -0.49
CA ILE A 155 -0.55 -15.58 -1.01
C ILE A 155 0.29 -15.01 0.14
N GLN A 156 -0.29 -14.82 1.33
CA GLN A 156 0.46 -14.35 2.51
C GLN A 156 1.61 -15.29 2.89
N SER A 157 1.33 -16.60 3.01
CA SER A 157 2.32 -17.60 3.42
C SER A 157 3.42 -17.80 2.37
N SER A 158 3.08 -17.78 1.08
CA SER A 158 4.04 -17.84 -0.02
C SER A 158 5.03 -16.67 0.03
N VAL A 159 4.51 -15.43 0.13
CA VAL A 159 5.35 -14.21 0.18
C VAL A 159 6.24 -14.17 1.43
N LEU A 160 5.71 -14.52 2.61
CA LEU A 160 6.50 -14.58 3.83
C LEU A 160 7.59 -15.67 3.78
N SER A 161 7.29 -16.82 3.16
CA SER A 161 8.28 -17.89 2.95
C SER A 161 9.43 -17.44 2.04
N SER A 162 9.14 -16.78 0.92
CA SER A 162 10.19 -16.24 0.03
C SER A 162 11.08 -15.20 0.72
N VAL A 163 10.50 -14.34 1.56
CA VAL A 163 11.26 -13.33 2.31
C VAL A 163 12.15 -13.99 3.38
N LEU A 164 11.65 -15.02 4.07
CA LEU A 164 12.43 -15.82 5.02
C LEU A 164 13.58 -16.54 4.32
N GLU A 165 13.33 -17.18 3.17
CA GLU A 165 14.35 -17.87 2.38
C GLU A 165 15.49 -16.93 1.98
N CYS A 166 15.19 -15.73 1.47
CA CYS A 166 16.20 -14.74 1.13
C CYS A 166 17.04 -14.29 2.34
N TYR A 167 16.45 -14.16 3.53
CA TYR A 167 17.20 -13.89 4.76
C TYR A 167 18.09 -15.07 5.19
N CYS A 168 17.59 -16.30 5.11
CA CYS A 168 18.39 -17.51 5.39
C CYS A 168 19.58 -17.61 4.43
N ASN A 169 19.38 -17.38 3.14
CA ASN A 169 20.42 -17.41 2.12
C ASN A 169 21.50 -16.32 2.38
N LYS A 170 21.09 -15.11 2.79
CA LYS A 170 22.02 -14.05 3.23
C LYS A 170 22.83 -14.46 4.46
N ALA A 171 22.19 -15.08 5.46
CA ALA A 171 22.88 -15.52 6.67
C ALA A 171 23.90 -16.65 6.38
N GLN A 172 23.52 -17.64 5.57
CA GLN A 172 24.42 -18.72 5.14
C GLN A 172 25.64 -18.18 4.38
N PHE A 173 25.44 -17.26 3.44
CA PHE A 173 26.53 -16.62 2.70
C PHE A 173 27.53 -15.90 3.63
N LEU A 174 27.03 -15.19 4.65
CA LEU A 174 27.88 -14.53 5.64
C LEU A 174 28.67 -15.52 6.51
N MET A 175 28.10 -16.67 6.89
CA MET A 175 28.84 -17.74 7.60
C MET A 175 29.95 -18.33 6.73
N VAL A 176 29.67 -18.58 5.43
CA VAL A 176 30.68 -19.10 4.49
C VAL A 176 31.84 -18.12 4.33
N LEU A 177 31.56 -16.82 4.18
CA LEU A 177 32.61 -15.78 4.13
C LEU A 177 33.42 -15.69 5.43
N ALA A 178 32.78 -15.81 6.60
CA ALA A 178 33.48 -15.80 7.88
C ALA A 178 34.46 -16.99 8.00
N ASN A 179 34.03 -18.19 7.59
CA ASN A 179 34.88 -19.39 7.61
C ASN A 179 36.05 -19.28 6.61
N ILE A 180 35.83 -18.74 5.41
CA ILE A 180 36.90 -18.53 4.41
C ILE A 180 37.92 -17.50 4.89
N LYS A 181 37.50 -16.49 5.66
CA LYS A 181 38.39 -15.43 6.18
C LYS A 181 39.14 -15.83 7.46
N MET A 182 38.85 -17.00 8.02
CA MET A 182 39.48 -17.54 9.23
C MET A 182 40.15 -18.92 8.95
N PRO A 183 41.11 -19.01 8.01
CA PRO A 183 41.95 -20.20 7.89
C PRO A 183 42.77 -20.38 9.18
N LYS A 184 43.02 -21.64 9.55
CA LYS A 184 43.90 -22.01 10.67
C LYS A 184 45.35 -22.14 10.20
#